data_AF-A0A1Q5ZTQ1-F1
#
_entry.id   AF-A0A1Q5ZTQ1-F1
#
_cell.length_a   1.000
_cell.length_b   1.000
_cell.length_c   1.000
_cell.angle_alpha   90.00
_cell.angle_beta   90.00
_cell.angle_gamma   90.00
#
_symmetry.space_group_name_H-M   'P 1'
#
loop_
_entity.id
_entity.type
_entity.pdbx_description
1 polymer ?
#
loop_
_entity_poly.entity_id
_entity_poly.type
_entity_poly.pdbx_seq_one_letter_code
_entity_poly.pdbx_strand_id
1 'polypeptide(L)'
;MVGNKDYYKDNMSNNAEKLVYALVITLVFEGLLRKLLPSGFGLIIFFFKDVLCLISFFLILKRYFTGKMLTLLKAWRAIFVAFIPVFFATIFHDPFLGFFGLKQYLLYVVAGLLVPVAFPPGKIDHFKKFISLFIFLLIPTTLVAILQNSLPGSHWLNRSVDGGSLEGFAAAGYLRVSSTFSFTGQYSWFLNIASGFLAGSFFFPEKPIFKAAKYLSITGVLCLLVGTFITGGRTAVLGTALSLLIGSVFSSLKAPKIFLIKGVTAFVLCFLLLGVVRAAKPEFFAAYDQRSSGSEEKSHSAEIEDRVFGDFFSWTNWLFIDDTIPMLFGNGIGVMSNGSEKISVYANEAKNKSGGGLESDYDVTAWEGGIYLMLVWYGFRVWIIVFSIDMWKEITSKKVGLAVSFLLGFIIVTCCYGAVSKQAPISLWLWLSVGCIITLLNYDKSRKINSQRIAIAELPEYFL
;
A
#
# COMPACT_ATOMS: atom_id res chain seq x y z
N MET A 1 0.74 41.61 -16.48
CA MET A 1 1.43 40.33 -16.77
C MET A 1 0.47 39.18 -16.53
N VAL A 2 -0.36 38.83 -17.53
CA VAL A 2 -1.17 37.61 -17.50
C VAL A 2 -0.23 36.47 -17.91
N GLY A 3 0.62 36.03 -16.98
CA GLY A 3 1.45 34.87 -17.17
C GLY A 3 0.57 33.67 -17.50
N ASN A 4 0.94 32.98 -18.59
CA ASN A 4 0.21 31.88 -19.19
C ASN A 4 -0.18 30.81 -18.14
N LYS A 5 -1.42 30.87 -17.62
CA LYS A 5 -1.90 30.00 -16.52
C LYS A 5 -1.78 28.51 -16.88
N ASP A 6 -1.85 28.18 -18.16
CA ASP A 6 -1.75 26.82 -18.67
C ASP A 6 -0.30 26.29 -18.60
N TYR A 7 0.70 27.13 -18.90
CA TYR A 7 2.11 26.74 -18.82
C TYR A 7 2.54 26.32 -17.40
N TYR A 8 2.13 27.09 -16.38
CA TYR A 8 2.44 26.77 -14.99
C TYR A 8 1.79 25.47 -14.52
N LYS A 9 0.58 25.18 -15.01
CA LYS A 9 -0.17 23.97 -14.66
C LYS A 9 0.51 22.71 -15.20
N ASP A 10 1.07 22.78 -16.41
CA ASP A 10 1.74 21.66 -17.05
C ASP A 10 3.08 21.31 -16.41
N ASN A 11 3.93 22.31 -16.11
CA ASN A 11 5.22 22.09 -15.48
C ASN A 11 5.06 21.47 -14.07
N MET A 12 4.09 21.97 -13.29
CA MET A 12 3.82 21.42 -11.96
C MET A 12 3.32 19.97 -12.02
N SER A 13 2.43 19.64 -12.95
CA SER A 13 1.96 18.25 -13.15
C SER A 13 3.13 17.33 -13.50
N ASN A 14 4.06 17.77 -14.34
CA ASN A 14 5.26 17.00 -14.69
C ASN A 14 6.18 16.76 -13.47
N ASN A 15 6.35 17.76 -12.61
CA ASN A 15 7.15 17.61 -11.38
C ASN A 15 6.46 16.67 -10.38
N ALA A 16 5.14 16.78 -10.21
CA ALA A 16 4.36 15.87 -9.38
C ALA A 16 4.44 14.42 -9.91
N GLU A 17 4.36 14.24 -11.22
CA GLU A 17 4.55 12.93 -11.87
C GLU A 17 5.92 12.34 -11.53
N LYS A 18 7.01 13.08 -11.75
CA LYS A 18 8.37 12.63 -11.40
C LYS A 18 8.50 12.25 -9.93
N LEU A 19 7.89 13.00 -9.01
CA LEU A 19 7.91 12.70 -7.57
C LEU A 19 7.14 11.41 -7.25
N VAL A 20 5.98 11.17 -7.86
CA VAL A 20 5.23 9.92 -7.68
C VAL A 20 6.05 8.73 -8.18
N TYR A 21 6.67 8.84 -9.35
CA TYR A 21 7.58 7.80 -9.86
C TYR A 21 8.77 7.57 -8.91
N ALA A 22 9.42 8.64 -8.46
CA ALA A 22 10.54 8.56 -7.53
C ALA A 22 10.15 7.90 -6.20
N LEU A 23 8.96 8.20 -5.67
CA LEU A 23 8.41 7.55 -4.47
C LEU A 23 8.27 6.04 -4.68
N VAL A 24 7.63 5.60 -5.77
CA VAL A 24 7.43 4.16 -6.04
C VAL A 24 8.76 3.43 -6.22
N ILE A 25 9.69 3.99 -7.00
CA ILE A 25 11.02 3.40 -7.22
C ILE A 25 11.81 3.33 -5.91
N THR A 26 11.78 4.40 -5.11
CA THR A 26 12.43 4.41 -3.80
C THR A 26 11.87 3.29 -2.92
N LEU A 27 10.54 3.17 -2.81
CA LEU A 27 9.92 2.15 -1.98
C LEU A 27 10.26 0.72 -2.40
N VAL A 28 10.36 0.47 -3.70
CA VAL A 28 10.66 -0.87 -4.22
C VAL A 28 12.12 -1.23 -4.04
N PHE A 29 13.05 -0.30 -4.28
CA PHE A 29 14.49 -0.60 -4.23
C PHE A 29 15.17 -0.20 -2.92
N GLU A 30 14.46 0.37 -1.93
CA GLU A 30 15.02 0.82 -0.65
C GLU A 30 15.87 -0.25 0.02
N GLY A 31 15.37 -1.47 0.14
CA GLY A 31 16.05 -2.55 0.86
C GLY A 31 17.32 -3.02 0.15
N LEU A 32 17.26 -3.16 -1.17
CA LEU A 32 18.42 -3.53 -1.98
C LEU A 32 19.50 -2.45 -1.91
N LEU A 33 19.12 -1.18 -2.04
CA LEU A 33 20.06 -0.06 -1.95
C LEU A 33 20.72 0.01 -0.57
N ARG A 34 19.96 -0.20 0.51
CA ARG A 34 20.51 -0.23 1.88
C ARG A 34 21.48 -1.38 2.13
N LYS A 35 21.31 -2.51 1.43
CA LYS A 35 22.24 -3.65 1.49
C LYS A 35 23.51 -3.44 0.68
N LEU A 36 23.41 -2.70 -0.44
CA LEU A 36 24.54 -2.46 -1.35
C LEU A 36 25.43 -1.30 -0.92
N LEU A 37 24.86 -0.26 -0.30
CA LEU A 37 25.63 0.90 0.14
C LEU A 37 26.24 0.70 1.54
N PRO A 38 27.32 1.42 1.88
CA PRO A 38 27.87 1.42 3.23
C PRO A 38 26.80 1.74 4.29
N SER A 39 26.93 1.16 5.49
CA SER A 39 25.94 1.26 6.58
C SER A 39 25.56 2.71 6.93
N GLY A 40 26.49 3.66 6.79
CA GLY A 40 26.23 5.09 7.00
C GLY A 40 25.16 5.70 6.09
N PHE A 41 24.97 5.16 4.88
CA PHE A 41 23.91 5.62 3.96
C PHE A 41 22.56 4.97 4.23
N GLY A 42 22.50 3.92 5.06
CA GLY A 42 21.30 3.15 5.31
C GLY A 42 20.13 4.00 5.87
N LEU A 43 20.43 4.91 6.79
CA LEU A 43 19.45 5.86 7.35
C LEU A 43 19.02 6.90 6.31
N ILE A 44 19.93 7.44 5.52
CA ILE A 44 19.62 8.43 4.48
C ILE A 44 18.64 7.83 3.46
N ILE A 45 18.90 6.60 3.00
CA ILE A 45 18.01 5.89 2.08
C ILE A 45 16.65 5.61 2.75
N PHE A 46 16.65 5.22 4.03
CA PHE A 46 15.42 4.99 4.79
C PHE A 46 14.55 6.25 4.87
N PHE A 47 15.13 7.43 5.12
CA PHE A 47 14.38 8.70 5.19
C PHE A 47 14.14 9.34 3.81
N PHE A 48 14.68 8.80 2.71
CA PHE A 48 14.57 9.44 1.40
C PHE A 48 13.12 9.59 0.93
N LYS A 49 12.28 8.58 1.17
CA LYS A 49 10.82 8.64 0.89
C LYS A 49 10.11 9.76 1.68
N ASP A 50 10.57 10.06 2.89
CA ASP A 50 9.99 11.10 3.75
C ASP A 50 10.32 12.48 3.17
N VAL A 51 11.57 12.67 2.72
CA VAL A 51 12.02 13.87 2.02
C VAL A 51 11.20 14.07 0.73
N LEU A 52 11.00 13.03 -0.06
CA LEU A 52 10.15 13.11 -1.26
C LEU A 52 8.70 13.51 -0.93
N CYS A 53 8.14 13.00 0.18
CA CYS A 53 6.81 13.40 0.64
C CYS A 53 6.77 14.86 1.11
N LEU A 54 7.81 15.35 1.80
CA LEU A 54 7.92 16.75 2.21
C LEU A 54 8.02 17.68 0.99
N ILE A 55 8.85 17.36 0.00
CA ILE A 55 8.92 18.11 -1.27
C ILE A 55 7.54 18.13 -1.95
N SER A 56 6.87 16.99 -1.98
CA SER A 56 5.52 16.86 -2.52
C SER A 56 4.52 17.73 -1.76
N PHE A 57 4.62 17.79 -0.43
CA PHE A 57 3.79 18.64 0.41
C PHE A 57 3.95 20.12 0.04
N PHE A 58 5.19 20.62 -0.08
CA PHE A 58 5.45 21.99 -0.50
C PHE A 58 4.94 22.30 -1.93
N LEU A 59 5.01 21.32 -2.83
CA LEU A 59 4.47 21.45 -4.18
C LEU A 59 2.94 21.61 -4.15
N ILE A 60 2.24 20.82 -3.33
CA ILE A 60 0.78 20.85 -3.28
C ILE A 60 0.19 22.01 -2.47
N LEU A 61 0.96 22.62 -1.54
CA LEU A 61 0.51 23.76 -0.73
C LEU A 61 0.05 24.96 -1.58
N LYS A 62 0.63 25.12 -2.78
CA LYS A 62 0.32 26.23 -3.70
C LYS A 62 -0.93 25.97 -4.56
N ARG A 63 -1.63 24.85 -4.37
CA ARG A 63 -2.72 24.41 -5.26
C ARG A 63 -4.10 24.57 -4.64
N TYR A 64 -5.04 25.01 -5.46
CA TYR A 64 -6.46 24.96 -5.15
C TYR A 64 -6.99 23.55 -5.41
N PHE A 65 -7.51 22.93 -4.35
CA PHE A 65 -8.14 21.62 -4.42
C PHE A 65 -9.66 21.77 -4.57
N THR A 66 -10.26 20.92 -5.38
CA THR A 66 -11.71 20.86 -5.60
C THR A 66 -12.23 19.43 -5.43
N GLY A 67 -13.54 19.31 -5.25
CA GLY A 67 -14.22 18.01 -5.15
C GLY A 67 -13.63 17.09 -4.09
N LYS A 68 -13.41 15.81 -4.45
CA LYS A 68 -12.93 14.77 -3.53
C LYS A 68 -11.53 15.04 -2.99
N MET A 69 -10.66 15.72 -3.73
CA MET A 69 -9.33 16.11 -3.21
C MET A 69 -9.46 17.10 -2.04
N LEU A 70 -10.39 18.05 -2.14
CA LEU A 70 -10.63 19.01 -1.06
C LEU A 70 -11.23 18.31 0.17
N THR A 71 -12.14 17.34 -0.04
CA THR A 71 -12.68 16.52 1.05
C THR A 71 -11.57 15.75 1.76
N LEU A 72 -10.66 15.10 1.04
CA LEU A 72 -9.51 14.41 1.61
C LEU A 72 -8.59 15.36 2.37
N LEU A 73 -8.30 16.55 1.82
CA LEU A 73 -7.49 17.57 2.49
C LEU A 73 -8.13 18.05 3.81
N LYS A 74 -9.45 18.27 3.82
CA LYS A 74 -10.18 18.68 5.03
C LYS A 74 -10.14 17.60 6.09
N ALA A 75 -10.38 16.34 5.72
CA ALA A 75 -10.27 15.21 6.64
C ALA A 75 -8.84 15.06 7.18
N TRP A 76 -7.82 15.23 6.33
CA TRP A 76 -6.42 15.21 6.74
C TRP A 76 -6.08 16.32 7.75
N ARG A 77 -6.61 17.54 7.56
CA ARG A 77 -6.44 18.63 8.54
C ARG A 77 -7.15 18.33 9.86
N ALA A 78 -8.36 17.75 9.80
CA ALA A 78 -9.10 17.38 10.99
C ALA A 78 -8.38 16.30 11.80
N ILE A 79 -7.87 15.25 11.14
CA ILE A 79 -7.09 14.21 11.80
C ILE A 79 -5.76 14.76 12.34
N PHE A 80 -5.12 15.71 11.64
CA PHE A 80 -3.91 16.37 12.15
C PHE A 80 -4.18 17.09 13.49
N VAL A 81 -5.31 17.80 13.60
CA VAL A 81 -5.72 18.44 14.87
C VAL A 81 -6.02 17.40 15.94
N ALA A 82 -6.68 16.29 15.58
CA ALA A 82 -6.96 15.20 16.52
C ALA A 82 -5.70 14.49 17.04
N PHE A 83 -4.55 14.61 16.36
CA PHE A 83 -3.28 14.03 16.85
C PHE A 83 -2.54 14.93 17.84
N ILE A 84 -2.99 16.18 18.05
CA ILE A 84 -2.32 17.12 18.95
C ILE A 84 -2.14 16.58 20.39
N PRO A 85 -3.14 15.95 21.04
CA PRO A 85 -2.99 15.45 22.41
C PRO A 85 -1.90 14.37 22.53
N VAL A 86 -1.93 13.35 21.66
CA VAL A 86 -0.95 12.26 21.69
C VAL A 86 0.44 12.71 21.25
N PHE A 87 0.52 13.72 20.39
CA PHE A 87 1.79 14.34 20.01
C PHE A 87 2.46 15.05 21.19
N PHE A 88 1.70 15.87 21.93
CA PHE A 88 2.23 16.53 23.13
C PHE A 88 2.61 15.52 24.20
N ALA A 89 1.81 14.47 24.41
CA ALA A 89 2.16 13.38 25.32
C ALA A 89 3.53 12.77 24.98
N THR A 90 3.82 12.49 23.71
CA THR A 90 5.13 11.98 23.30
C THR A 90 6.25 12.99 23.44
N ILE A 91 6.04 14.27 23.07
CA ILE A 91 7.09 15.29 23.11
C ILE A 91 7.65 15.48 24.52
N PHE A 92 6.82 15.32 25.56
CA PHE A 92 7.29 15.40 26.95
C PHE A 92 8.25 14.27 27.33
N HIS A 93 8.21 13.13 26.62
CA HIS A 93 9.19 12.05 26.77
C HIS A 93 10.38 12.23 25.83
N ASP A 94 10.13 12.45 24.54
CA ASP A 94 11.14 12.59 23.50
C ASP A 94 10.60 13.43 22.32
N PRO A 95 11.11 14.66 22.12
CA PRO A 95 10.68 15.53 21.03
C PRO A 95 10.87 14.93 19.62
N PHE A 96 11.99 14.23 19.38
CA PHE A 96 12.26 13.64 18.07
C PHE A 96 11.30 12.49 17.78
N LEU A 97 10.97 11.72 18.81
CA LEU A 97 10.00 10.64 18.70
C LEU A 97 8.60 11.15 18.38
N GLY A 98 8.18 12.29 18.96
CA GLY A 98 6.90 12.93 18.63
C GLY A 98 6.76 13.24 17.14
N PHE A 99 7.79 13.85 16.54
CA PHE A 99 7.80 14.11 15.09
C PHE A 99 7.89 12.82 14.26
N PHE A 100 8.65 11.83 14.74
CA PHE A 100 8.76 10.52 14.09
C PHE A 100 7.41 9.78 14.07
N GLY A 101 6.66 9.84 15.17
CA GLY A 101 5.29 9.32 15.24
C GLY A 101 4.36 10.06 14.29
N LEU A 102 4.35 11.40 14.32
CA LEU A 102 3.49 12.19 13.42
C LEU A 102 3.72 11.86 11.95
N LYS A 103 4.99 11.71 11.50
CA LYS A 103 5.24 11.36 10.10
C LYS A 103 4.62 10.01 9.73
N GLN A 104 4.63 9.05 10.65
CA GLN A 104 4.21 7.69 10.37
C GLN A 104 2.70 7.60 10.12
N TYR A 105 1.92 8.39 10.85
CA TYR A 105 0.46 8.46 10.70
C TYR A 105 0.01 9.45 9.62
N LEU A 106 0.64 10.63 9.51
CA LEU A 106 0.05 11.78 8.81
C LEU A 106 0.80 12.25 7.57
N LEU A 107 2.11 12.01 7.45
CA LEU A 107 2.89 12.55 6.32
C LEU A 107 2.46 11.94 4.98
N TYR A 108 2.23 10.62 4.96
CA TYR A 108 2.06 9.89 3.70
C TYR A 108 0.72 10.13 3.00
N VAL A 109 -0.25 10.78 3.67
CA VAL A 109 -1.50 11.25 3.05
C VAL A 109 -1.23 12.16 1.85
N VAL A 110 -0.10 12.87 1.88
CA VAL A 110 0.40 13.72 0.79
C VAL A 110 0.50 12.95 -0.52
N ALA A 111 0.89 11.68 -0.51
CA ALA A 111 0.96 10.87 -1.73
C ALA A 111 -0.42 10.71 -2.39
N GLY A 112 -1.49 10.56 -1.61
CA GLY A 112 -2.86 10.46 -2.13
C GLY A 112 -3.37 11.76 -2.73
N LEU A 113 -2.91 12.91 -2.22
CA LEU A 113 -3.19 14.22 -2.83
C LEU A 113 -2.32 14.47 -4.06
N LEU A 114 -1.11 13.93 -4.11
CA LEU A 114 -0.13 14.13 -5.19
C LEU A 114 -0.50 13.38 -6.48
N VAL A 115 -1.03 12.16 -6.40
CA VAL A 115 -1.38 11.36 -7.59
C VAL A 115 -2.37 12.09 -8.53
N PRO A 116 -3.52 12.63 -8.08
CA PRO A 116 -4.42 13.38 -8.95
C PRO A 116 -3.86 14.75 -9.40
N VAL A 117 -2.83 15.26 -8.75
CA VAL A 117 -2.04 16.41 -9.21
C VAL A 117 -1.13 16.03 -10.37
N ALA A 118 -0.46 14.88 -10.25
CA ALA A 118 0.44 14.30 -11.26
C ALA A 118 -0.31 13.91 -12.54
N PHE A 119 -1.47 13.28 -12.39
CA PHE A 119 -2.25 12.72 -13.49
C PHE A 119 -3.63 13.39 -13.61
N PRO A 120 -3.70 14.65 -14.07
CA PRO A 120 -4.98 15.29 -14.35
C PRO A 120 -5.76 14.54 -15.46
N PRO A 121 -7.08 14.77 -15.62
CA PRO A 121 -7.92 14.03 -16.59
C PRO A 121 -7.38 13.97 -18.03
N GLY A 122 -6.68 15.00 -18.48
CA GLY A 122 -6.06 15.06 -19.81
C GLY A 122 -4.79 14.21 -19.98
N LYS A 123 -4.24 13.61 -18.91
CA LYS A 123 -3.01 12.80 -18.90
C LYS A 123 -3.26 11.33 -18.56
N ILE A 124 -4.38 10.76 -19.00
CA ILE A 124 -4.73 9.36 -18.71
C ILE A 124 -3.70 8.36 -19.22
N ASP A 125 -3.02 8.65 -20.34
CA ASP A 125 -1.97 7.76 -20.86
C ASP A 125 -0.74 7.72 -19.98
N HIS A 126 -0.39 8.84 -19.35
CA HIS A 126 0.69 8.87 -18.35
C HIS A 126 0.30 8.06 -17.11
N PHE A 127 -0.97 8.16 -16.68
CA PHE A 127 -1.47 7.35 -15.59
C PHE A 127 -1.43 5.84 -15.91
N LYS A 128 -1.77 5.44 -17.13
CA LYS A 128 -1.62 4.04 -17.57
C LYS A 128 -0.17 3.58 -17.56
N LYS A 129 0.79 4.43 -17.98
CA LYS A 129 2.24 4.14 -17.86
C LYS A 129 2.63 3.97 -16.40
N PHE A 130 2.06 4.76 -15.50
CA PHE A 130 2.27 4.63 -14.06
C PHE A 130 1.73 3.29 -13.52
N ILE A 131 0.57 2.82 -13.98
CA ILE A 131 0.08 1.47 -13.66
C ILE A 131 1.00 0.38 -14.23
N SER A 132 1.43 0.54 -15.49
CA SER A 132 2.38 -0.38 -16.13
C SER A 132 3.72 -0.45 -15.40
N LEU A 133 4.13 0.60 -14.69
CA LEU A 133 5.31 0.58 -13.84
C LEU A 133 5.21 -0.49 -12.75
N PHE A 134 4.07 -0.60 -12.04
CA PHE A 134 3.91 -1.63 -11.00
C PHE A 134 4.02 -3.04 -11.58
N ILE A 135 3.41 -3.26 -12.75
CA ILE A 135 3.46 -4.55 -13.44
C ILE A 135 4.89 -4.84 -13.90
N PHE A 136 5.60 -3.83 -14.40
CA PHE A 136 7.01 -3.95 -14.78
C PHE A 136 7.90 -4.25 -13.57
N LEU A 137 7.67 -3.59 -12.44
CA LEU A 137 8.46 -3.78 -11.21
C LEU A 137 8.27 -5.17 -10.60
N LEU A 138 7.16 -5.87 -10.86
CA LEU A 138 7.02 -7.29 -10.49
C LEU A 138 8.17 -8.14 -11.05
N ILE A 139 8.70 -7.81 -12.23
CA ILE A 139 9.75 -8.60 -12.89
C ILE A 139 11.05 -8.58 -12.07
N PRO A 140 11.73 -7.43 -11.86
CA PRO A 140 12.96 -7.40 -11.08
C PRO A 140 12.73 -7.86 -9.64
N THR A 141 11.59 -7.55 -9.02
CA THR A 141 11.34 -8.01 -7.65
C THR A 141 11.21 -9.53 -7.57
N THR A 142 10.50 -10.16 -8.51
CA THR A 142 10.36 -11.62 -8.49
C THR A 142 11.67 -12.31 -8.86
N LEU A 143 12.46 -11.75 -9.79
CA LEU A 143 13.79 -12.30 -10.11
C LEU A 143 14.74 -12.26 -8.92
N VAL A 144 14.78 -11.15 -8.18
CA VAL A 144 15.58 -11.06 -6.94
C VAL A 144 15.07 -12.02 -5.87
N ALA A 145 13.75 -12.24 -5.78
CA ALA A 145 13.18 -13.21 -4.85
C ALA A 145 13.57 -14.66 -5.21
N ILE A 146 13.56 -15.02 -6.50
CA ILE A 146 14.04 -16.32 -6.98
C ILE A 146 15.52 -16.50 -6.65
N LEU A 147 16.33 -15.47 -6.89
CA LEU A 147 17.74 -15.49 -6.56
C LEU A 147 17.96 -15.68 -5.05
N GLN A 148 17.26 -14.92 -4.20
CA GLN A 148 17.30 -15.09 -2.74
C GLN A 148 16.97 -16.52 -2.30
N ASN A 149 15.92 -17.13 -2.88
CA ASN A 149 15.50 -18.48 -2.56
C ASN A 149 16.54 -19.54 -2.96
N SER A 150 17.33 -19.27 -4.01
CA SER A 150 18.39 -20.16 -4.50
C SER A 150 19.72 -20.03 -3.74
N LEU A 151 19.87 -19.01 -2.90
CA LEU A 151 21.11 -18.68 -2.19
C LEU A 151 21.02 -19.11 -0.71
N PRO A 152 22.17 -19.40 -0.05
CA PRO A 152 22.16 -19.76 1.37
C PRO A 152 21.71 -18.58 2.24
N GLY A 153 21.18 -18.86 3.43
CA GLY A 153 20.74 -17.83 4.39
C GLY A 153 21.88 -16.89 4.83
N SER A 154 23.12 -17.39 4.82
CA SER A 154 24.33 -16.62 5.13
C SER A 154 24.73 -15.62 4.04
N HIS A 155 24.18 -15.72 2.83
CA HIS A 155 24.49 -14.81 1.71
C HIS A 155 24.01 -13.40 2.02
N TRP A 156 24.77 -12.36 1.64
CA TRP A 156 24.47 -10.96 1.98
C TRP A 156 23.06 -10.51 1.53
N LEU A 157 22.58 -11.02 0.40
CA LEU A 157 21.24 -10.74 -0.11
C LEU A 157 20.12 -11.26 0.82
N ASN A 158 20.42 -12.32 1.56
CA ASN A 158 19.54 -13.03 2.51
C ASN A 158 19.73 -12.59 3.97
N ARG A 159 20.54 -11.55 4.21
CA ARG A 159 20.66 -10.91 5.53
C ARG A 159 19.69 -9.73 5.66
N SER A 160 19.46 -9.30 6.90
CA SER A 160 18.76 -8.05 7.17
C SER A 160 19.58 -6.86 6.66
N VAL A 161 18.95 -5.70 6.55
CA VAL A 161 19.61 -4.44 6.16
C VAL A 161 20.77 -4.02 7.09
N ASP A 162 20.78 -4.52 8.33
CA ASP A 162 21.84 -4.28 9.32
C ASP A 162 22.85 -5.44 9.38
N GLY A 163 22.76 -6.41 8.46
CA GLY A 163 23.66 -7.56 8.38
C GLY A 163 23.33 -8.72 9.33
N GLY A 164 22.35 -8.56 10.22
CA GLY A 164 21.85 -9.63 11.09
C GLY A 164 21.21 -10.78 10.31
N SER A 165 21.30 -12.00 10.86
CA SER A 165 20.68 -13.20 10.28
C SER A 165 19.16 -13.07 10.21
N LEU A 166 18.57 -13.56 9.12
CA LEU A 166 17.12 -13.67 8.95
C LEU A 166 16.59 -15.08 9.29
N GLU A 167 17.44 -15.97 9.83
CA GLU A 167 17.06 -17.34 10.19
C GLU A 167 15.97 -17.41 11.26
N GLY A 168 15.90 -16.42 12.16
CA GLY A 168 14.79 -16.31 13.11
C GLY A 168 13.42 -16.09 12.45
N PHE A 169 13.39 -15.73 11.18
CA PHE A 169 12.17 -15.62 10.37
C PHE A 169 11.99 -16.80 9.40
N ALA A 170 12.85 -17.81 9.44
CA ALA A 170 12.73 -19.02 8.63
C ALA A 170 11.68 -19.97 9.23
N ALA A 171 11.01 -20.74 8.38
CA ALA A 171 10.09 -21.80 8.80
C ALA A 171 10.65 -23.15 8.36
N ALA A 172 10.99 -24.01 9.33
CA ALA A 172 11.64 -25.31 9.11
C ALA A 172 12.83 -25.26 8.13
N GLY A 173 13.71 -24.28 8.30
CA GLY A 173 14.90 -24.09 7.45
C GLY A 173 14.65 -23.34 6.14
N TYR A 174 13.40 -23.06 5.77
CA TYR A 174 13.10 -22.24 4.59
C TYR A 174 13.11 -20.75 4.93
N LEU A 175 14.05 -20.03 4.33
CA LEU A 175 14.18 -18.59 4.49
C LEU A 175 13.06 -17.84 3.78
N ARG A 176 12.47 -16.84 4.45
CA ARG A 176 11.56 -15.90 3.81
C ARG A 176 12.32 -14.87 2.99
N VAL A 177 11.93 -14.71 1.73
CA VAL A 177 12.56 -13.74 0.83
C VAL A 177 11.89 -12.38 0.90
N SER A 178 12.71 -11.32 0.97
CA SER A 178 12.28 -9.92 1.02
C SER A 178 12.39 -9.20 -0.33
N SER A 179 12.92 -9.88 -1.34
CA SER A 179 13.26 -9.32 -2.64
C SER A 179 14.14 -8.08 -2.48
N THR A 180 13.78 -7.00 -3.16
CA THR A 180 14.40 -5.68 -3.16
C THR A 180 13.99 -4.82 -1.96
N PHE A 181 13.07 -5.30 -1.12
CA PHE A 181 12.53 -4.57 0.03
C PHE A 181 13.36 -4.80 1.30
N SER A 182 13.21 -3.90 2.28
CA SER A 182 13.97 -4.01 3.54
C SER A 182 13.45 -5.15 4.42
N PHE A 183 12.19 -5.56 4.22
CA PHE A 183 11.52 -6.58 5.02
C PHE A 183 10.51 -7.36 4.18
N THR A 184 10.28 -8.62 4.55
CA THR A 184 9.35 -9.55 3.86
C THR A 184 7.92 -9.01 3.82
N GLY A 185 7.47 -8.36 4.89
CA GLY A 185 6.16 -7.72 4.95
C GLY A 185 5.99 -6.60 3.92
N GLN A 186 7.02 -5.77 3.69
CA GLN A 186 6.95 -4.70 2.69
C GLN A 186 6.78 -5.27 1.27
N TYR A 187 7.49 -6.37 0.97
CA TYR A 187 7.34 -7.08 -0.29
C TYR A 187 5.94 -7.68 -0.45
N SER A 188 5.41 -8.31 0.61
CA SER A 188 4.03 -8.82 0.62
C SER A 188 3.00 -7.74 0.28
N TRP A 189 3.11 -6.55 0.89
CA TRP A 189 2.18 -5.45 0.61
C TRP A 189 2.36 -4.83 -0.78
N PHE A 190 3.59 -4.82 -1.31
CA PHE A 190 3.82 -4.46 -2.72
C PHE A 190 3.11 -5.45 -3.66
N LEU A 191 3.20 -6.75 -3.41
CA LEU A 191 2.49 -7.77 -4.21
C LEU A 191 0.97 -7.56 -4.14
N ASN A 192 0.44 -7.24 -2.96
CA ASN A 192 -0.99 -6.94 -2.78
C ASN A 192 -1.44 -5.75 -3.64
N ILE A 193 -0.75 -4.62 -3.62
CA ILE A 193 -1.12 -3.46 -4.45
C ILE A 193 -0.86 -3.72 -5.94
N ALA A 194 0.24 -4.39 -6.29
CA ALA A 194 0.56 -4.75 -7.67
C ALA A 194 -0.50 -5.70 -8.26
N SER A 195 -1.07 -6.59 -7.46
CA SER A 195 -2.20 -7.44 -7.87
C SER A 195 -3.43 -6.62 -8.26
N GLY A 196 -3.74 -5.57 -7.50
CA GLY A 196 -4.85 -4.66 -7.78
C GLY A 196 -4.64 -3.88 -9.09
N PHE A 197 -3.43 -3.36 -9.31
CA PHE A 197 -3.05 -2.69 -10.55
C PHE A 197 -3.06 -3.63 -11.76
N LEU A 198 -2.52 -4.84 -11.62
CA LEU A 198 -2.50 -5.84 -12.68
C LEU A 198 -3.92 -6.28 -13.04
N ALA A 199 -4.75 -6.63 -12.06
CA ALA A 199 -6.14 -7.00 -12.28
C ALA A 199 -6.94 -5.84 -12.91
N GLY A 200 -6.79 -4.63 -12.38
CA GLY A 200 -7.43 -3.44 -12.94
C GLY A 200 -7.00 -3.14 -14.38
N SER A 201 -5.75 -3.42 -14.74
CA SER A 201 -5.21 -3.19 -16.09
C SER A 201 -6.00 -3.89 -17.20
N PHE A 202 -6.58 -5.07 -16.93
CA PHE A 202 -7.38 -5.83 -17.90
C PHE A 202 -8.73 -5.17 -18.25
N PHE A 203 -9.18 -4.20 -17.45
CA PHE A 203 -10.47 -3.55 -17.60
C PHE A 203 -10.38 -2.10 -18.11
N PHE A 204 -9.17 -1.56 -18.31
CA PHE A 204 -9.01 -0.19 -18.79
C PHE A 204 -9.69 0.02 -20.16
N PRO A 205 -10.35 1.18 -20.37
CA PRO A 205 -11.25 1.38 -21.50
C PRO A 205 -10.60 1.47 -22.89
N GLU A 206 -9.29 1.66 -22.97
CA GLU A 206 -8.59 2.00 -24.19
C GLU A 206 -7.54 0.95 -24.56
N LYS A 207 -7.14 0.94 -25.84
CA LYS A 207 -6.15 0.00 -26.36
C LYS A 207 -4.85 0.11 -25.54
N PRO A 208 -4.13 -1.01 -25.34
CA PRO A 208 -2.83 -0.97 -24.68
C PRO A 208 -1.93 0.04 -25.39
N ILE A 209 -1.23 0.89 -24.61
CA ILE A 209 -0.39 1.97 -25.14
C ILE A 209 0.65 1.42 -26.14
N PHE A 210 1.14 0.20 -25.89
CA PHE A 210 2.07 -0.51 -26.75
C PHE A 210 1.69 -1.99 -26.88
N LYS A 211 1.98 -2.63 -28.01
CA LYS A 211 1.80 -4.10 -28.18
C LYS A 211 2.51 -4.90 -27.08
N ALA A 212 3.67 -4.42 -26.63
CA ALA A 212 4.44 -4.98 -25.53
C ALA A 212 3.65 -5.07 -24.21
N ALA A 213 2.65 -4.22 -23.98
CA ALA A 213 1.86 -4.22 -22.76
C ALA A 213 1.06 -5.53 -22.57
N LYS A 214 0.67 -6.21 -23.65
CA LYS A 214 0.01 -7.52 -23.56
C LYS A 214 0.96 -8.57 -22.96
N TYR A 215 2.20 -8.62 -23.45
CA TYR A 215 3.22 -9.53 -22.93
C TYR A 215 3.58 -9.15 -21.50
N LEU A 216 3.68 -7.86 -21.19
CA LEU A 216 3.92 -7.35 -19.84
C LEU A 216 2.86 -7.83 -18.84
N SER A 217 1.57 -7.84 -19.19
CA SER A 217 0.51 -8.35 -18.31
C SER A 217 0.63 -9.86 -18.07
N ILE A 218 0.95 -10.66 -19.10
CA ILE A 218 1.13 -12.11 -18.94
C ILE A 218 2.35 -12.41 -18.07
N THR A 219 3.49 -11.77 -18.35
CA THR A 219 4.69 -11.86 -17.53
C THR A 219 4.40 -11.38 -16.10
N GLY A 220 3.62 -10.31 -15.95
CA GLY A 220 3.18 -9.80 -14.65
C GLY A 220 2.36 -10.81 -13.86
N VAL A 221 1.44 -11.55 -14.50
CA VAL A 221 0.67 -12.62 -13.83
C VAL A 221 1.61 -13.71 -13.33
N LEU A 222 2.54 -14.19 -14.17
CA LEU A 222 3.52 -15.21 -13.78
C LEU A 222 4.42 -14.71 -12.63
N CYS A 223 4.95 -13.49 -12.74
CA CYS A 223 5.79 -12.89 -11.71
C CYS A 223 5.02 -12.65 -10.41
N LEU A 224 3.74 -12.28 -10.46
CA LEU A 224 2.90 -12.12 -9.28
C LEU A 224 2.64 -13.47 -8.60
N LEU A 225 2.31 -14.52 -9.36
CA LEU A 225 2.10 -15.86 -8.80
C LEU A 225 3.37 -16.37 -8.11
N VAL A 226 4.50 -16.37 -8.81
CA VAL A 226 5.78 -16.79 -8.23
C VAL A 226 6.15 -15.91 -7.03
N GLY A 227 6.10 -14.59 -7.20
CA GLY A 227 6.43 -13.62 -6.16
C GLY A 227 5.59 -13.80 -4.89
N THR A 228 4.29 -14.07 -5.03
CA THR A 228 3.36 -14.27 -3.91
C THR A 228 3.72 -15.48 -3.06
N PHE A 229 3.96 -16.63 -3.69
CA PHE A 229 4.25 -17.87 -2.96
C PHE A 229 5.71 -17.95 -2.47
N ILE A 230 6.67 -17.50 -3.28
CA ILE A 230 8.09 -17.60 -2.94
C ILE A 230 8.47 -16.79 -1.69
N THR A 231 7.67 -15.76 -1.35
CA THR A 231 7.85 -14.99 -0.11
C THR A 231 7.81 -15.85 1.16
N GLY A 232 7.13 -17.02 1.12
CA GLY A 232 6.79 -17.82 2.29
C GLY A 232 5.90 -17.08 3.31
N GLY A 233 5.30 -15.95 2.92
CA GLY A 233 4.50 -15.08 3.78
C GLY A 233 3.00 -15.24 3.54
N ARG A 234 2.25 -15.57 4.60
CA ARG A 234 0.78 -15.61 4.52
C ARG A 234 0.17 -14.27 4.11
N THR A 235 0.76 -13.15 4.56
CA THR A 235 0.32 -11.80 4.16
C THR A 235 0.38 -11.57 2.65
N ALA A 236 1.34 -12.15 1.94
CA ALA A 236 1.41 -12.05 0.48
C ALA A 236 0.27 -12.86 -0.15
N VAL A 237 0.15 -14.14 0.21
CA VAL A 237 -0.84 -15.05 -0.37
C VAL A 237 -2.27 -14.63 -0.03
N LEU A 238 -2.58 -14.57 1.27
CA LEU A 238 -3.93 -14.23 1.76
C LEU A 238 -4.26 -12.76 1.49
N GLY A 239 -3.32 -11.85 1.62
CA GLY A 239 -3.55 -10.42 1.34
C GLY A 239 -3.83 -10.15 -0.14
N THR A 240 -3.11 -10.82 -1.05
CA THR A 240 -3.36 -10.74 -2.49
C THR A 240 -4.70 -11.40 -2.83
N ALA A 241 -4.95 -12.61 -2.32
CA ALA A 241 -6.20 -13.32 -2.56
C ALA A 241 -7.42 -12.53 -2.05
N LEU A 242 -7.36 -11.98 -0.83
CA LEU A 242 -8.45 -11.20 -0.24
C LEU A 242 -8.66 -9.87 -0.98
N SER A 243 -7.58 -9.18 -1.38
CA SER A 243 -7.68 -7.95 -2.17
C SER A 243 -8.36 -8.20 -3.52
N LEU A 244 -7.97 -9.27 -4.21
CA LEU A 244 -8.57 -9.69 -5.48
C LEU A 244 -10.01 -10.18 -5.30
N LEU A 245 -10.32 -10.89 -4.23
CA LEU A 245 -11.66 -11.37 -3.92
C LEU A 245 -12.62 -10.21 -3.67
N ILE A 246 -12.26 -9.28 -2.77
CA ILE A 246 -13.08 -8.09 -2.51
C ILE A 246 -13.21 -7.25 -3.79
N GLY A 247 -12.12 -7.06 -4.54
CA GLY A 247 -12.18 -6.38 -5.84
C GLY A 247 -13.07 -7.07 -6.86
N SER A 248 -13.15 -8.40 -6.83
CA SER A 248 -14.03 -9.22 -7.67
C SER A 248 -15.50 -9.06 -7.27
N VAL A 249 -15.80 -8.98 -5.97
CA VAL A 249 -17.14 -8.70 -5.45
C VAL A 249 -17.61 -7.33 -5.93
N PHE A 250 -16.83 -6.27 -5.71
CA PHE A 250 -17.18 -4.93 -6.19
C PHE A 250 -17.27 -4.86 -7.72
N SER A 251 -16.40 -5.58 -8.44
CA SER A 251 -16.49 -5.69 -9.90
C SER A 251 -17.77 -6.34 -10.38
N SER A 252 -18.20 -7.42 -9.70
CA SER A 252 -19.46 -8.11 -9.98
C SER A 252 -20.66 -7.20 -9.74
N LEU A 253 -20.63 -6.39 -8.69
CA LEU A 253 -21.67 -5.39 -8.41
C LEU A 253 -21.71 -4.27 -9.47
N LYS A 254 -20.54 -3.83 -9.97
CA LYS A 254 -20.47 -2.72 -10.93
C LYS A 254 -20.90 -3.13 -12.34
N ALA A 255 -20.49 -4.30 -12.80
CA ALA A 255 -20.68 -4.74 -14.17
C ALA A 255 -20.73 -6.28 -14.27
N PRO A 256 -21.80 -6.92 -13.76
CA PRO A 256 -21.86 -8.37 -13.56
C PRO A 256 -21.60 -9.15 -14.85
N LYS A 257 -22.20 -8.74 -15.98
CA LYS A 257 -22.02 -9.42 -17.28
C LYS A 257 -20.58 -9.36 -17.79
N ILE A 258 -19.92 -8.21 -17.67
CA ILE A 258 -18.54 -8.03 -18.15
C ILE A 258 -17.58 -8.81 -17.24
N PHE A 259 -17.81 -8.76 -15.93
CA PHE A 259 -17.00 -9.47 -14.95
C PHE A 259 -17.17 -10.98 -15.06
N LEU A 260 -18.39 -11.50 -15.26
CA LEU A 260 -18.61 -12.94 -15.40
C LEU A 260 -17.81 -13.52 -16.57
N ILE A 261 -17.79 -12.84 -17.72
CA ILE A 261 -17.04 -13.32 -18.90
C ILE A 261 -15.54 -13.17 -18.67
N LYS A 262 -15.06 -11.97 -18.31
CA LYS A 262 -13.61 -11.70 -18.27
C LYS A 262 -12.95 -12.13 -16.97
N GLY A 263 -13.60 -11.86 -15.84
CA GLY A 263 -13.12 -12.14 -14.50
C GLY A 263 -13.05 -13.64 -14.22
N VAL A 264 -14.10 -14.40 -14.54
CA VAL A 264 -14.09 -15.86 -14.34
C VAL A 264 -13.05 -16.52 -15.24
N THR A 265 -12.97 -16.13 -16.52
CA THR A 265 -11.91 -16.65 -17.41
C THR A 265 -10.52 -16.31 -16.89
N ALA A 266 -10.28 -15.09 -16.43
CA ALA A 266 -8.99 -14.72 -15.83
C ALA A 266 -8.69 -15.53 -14.57
N PHE A 267 -9.69 -15.78 -13.71
CA PHE A 267 -9.55 -16.59 -12.50
C PHE A 267 -9.18 -18.04 -12.84
N VAL A 268 -9.91 -18.68 -13.76
CA VAL A 268 -9.62 -20.05 -14.21
C VAL A 268 -8.21 -20.13 -14.81
N LEU A 269 -7.83 -19.17 -15.67
CA LEU A 269 -6.49 -19.13 -16.25
C LEU A 269 -5.41 -18.94 -15.18
N CYS A 270 -5.62 -18.06 -14.20
CA CYS A 270 -4.68 -17.88 -13.08
C CYS A 270 -4.54 -19.15 -12.24
N PHE A 271 -5.64 -19.87 -11.98
CA PHE A 271 -5.63 -21.12 -11.24
C PHE A 271 -4.89 -22.23 -11.99
N LEU A 272 -5.13 -22.37 -13.30
CA LEU A 272 -4.39 -23.31 -14.15
C LEU A 272 -2.91 -22.98 -14.20
N LEU A 273 -2.55 -21.70 -14.38
CA LEU A 273 -1.16 -21.24 -14.36
C LEU A 273 -0.49 -21.50 -13.02
N LEU A 274 -1.20 -21.31 -11.90
CA LEU A 274 -0.71 -21.64 -10.57
C LEU A 274 -0.40 -23.13 -10.45
N GLY A 275 -1.28 -24.00 -10.93
CA GLY A 275 -1.05 -25.46 -10.97
C GLY A 275 0.18 -25.83 -11.78
N VAL A 276 0.36 -25.22 -12.97
CA VAL A 276 1.53 -25.44 -13.82
C VAL A 276 2.82 -24.98 -13.14
N VAL A 277 2.83 -23.78 -12.54
CA VAL A 277 4.00 -23.24 -11.84
C VAL A 277 4.35 -24.09 -10.62
N ARG A 278 3.35 -24.55 -9.85
CA ARG A 278 3.57 -25.46 -8.71
C ARG A 278 4.13 -26.81 -9.13
N ALA A 279 3.64 -27.38 -10.23
CA ALA A 279 4.16 -28.63 -10.75
C ALA A 279 5.59 -28.48 -11.30
N ALA A 280 5.91 -27.37 -11.96
CA ALA A 280 7.22 -27.12 -12.54
C ALA A 280 8.28 -26.70 -11.50
N LYS A 281 7.86 -26.02 -10.44
CA LYS A 281 8.73 -25.39 -9.42
C LYS A 281 8.15 -25.50 -8.01
N PRO A 282 8.04 -26.72 -7.45
CA PRO A 282 7.51 -26.92 -6.09
C PRO A 282 8.33 -26.20 -5.01
N GLU A 283 9.62 -25.96 -5.25
CA GLU A 283 10.51 -25.24 -4.32
C GLU A 283 10.05 -23.81 -4.03
N PHE A 284 9.29 -23.17 -4.94
CA PHE A 284 8.73 -21.83 -4.72
C PHE A 284 7.55 -21.82 -3.74
N PHE A 285 7.00 -22.99 -3.42
CA PHE A 285 5.84 -23.15 -2.54
C PHE A 285 6.22 -23.75 -1.19
N ALA A 286 7.39 -24.38 -1.08
CA ALA A 286 7.83 -25.13 0.10
C ALA A 286 7.74 -24.32 1.40
N ALA A 287 8.24 -23.08 1.41
CA ALA A 287 8.20 -22.21 2.59
C ALA A 287 6.76 -21.87 3.02
N TYR A 288 5.84 -21.71 2.07
CA TYR A 288 4.43 -21.44 2.36
C TYR A 288 3.69 -22.70 2.81
N ASP A 289 3.92 -23.82 2.14
CA ASP A 289 3.30 -25.12 2.45
C ASP A 289 3.67 -25.55 3.88
N GLN A 290 4.96 -25.46 4.24
CA GLN A 290 5.45 -25.78 5.58
C GLN A 290 4.82 -24.93 6.68
N ARG A 291 4.53 -23.66 6.39
CA ARG A 291 3.82 -22.81 7.34
C ARG A 291 2.35 -23.15 7.39
N SER A 292 1.75 -23.52 6.27
CA SER A 292 0.32 -23.77 6.17
C SER A 292 -0.08 -25.13 6.75
N SER A 293 0.85 -26.09 6.83
CA SER A 293 0.64 -27.41 7.42
C SER A 293 0.46 -27.40 8.94
N GLY A 294 0.69 -26.26 9.62
CA GLY A 294 0.62 -26.16 11.07
C GLY A 294 1.82 -26.80 11.79
N SER A 295 1.97 -26.52 13.07
CA SER A 295 2.85 -27.28 13.98
C SER A 295 2.09 -28.49 14.53
N GLU A 296 2.75 -29.62 14.72
CA GLU A 296 2.15 -30.87 15.25
C GLU A 296 1.38 -30.67 16.58
N GLU A 297 1.67 -29.60 17.32
CA GLU A 297 1.08 -29.30 18.63
C GLU A 297 -0.19 -28.41 18.63
N LYS A 298 -0.55 -27.76 17.51
CA LYS A 298 -1.75 -26.89 17.44
C LYS A 298 -2.62 -27.25 16.24
N SER A 299 -3.93 -27.44 16.48
CA SER A 299 -4.88 -27.63 15.39
C SER A 299 -4.89 -26.41 14.46
N HIS A 300 -5.11 -26.63 13.17
CA HIS A 300 -5.16 -25.55 12.18
C HIS A 300 -6.21 -24.48 12.55
N SER A 301 -7.34 -24.91 13.14
CA SER A 301 -8.39 -24.01 13.62
C SER A 301 -7.93 -23.13 14.79
N ALA A 302 -7.22 -23.69 15.77
CA ALA A 302 -6.68 -22.91 16.90
C ALA A 302 -5.62 -21.92 16.43
N GLU A 303 -4.82 -22.27 15.43
CA GLU A 303 -3.86 -21.33 14.84
C GLU A 303 -4.55 -20.19 14.07
N ILE A 304 -5.62 -20.48 13.33
CA ILE A 304 -6.43 -19.46 12.67
C ILE A 304 -7.11 -18.58 13.71
N GLU A 305 -7.64 -19.15 14.78
CA GLU A 305 -8.28 -18.41 15.87
C GLU A 305 -7.29 -17.48 16.57
N ASP A 306 -6.15 -18.00 17.02
CA ASP A 306 -5.07 -17.21 17.65
C ASP A 306 -4.60 -16.06 16.75
N ARG A 307 -4.61 -16.23 15.43
CA ARG A 307 -4.12 -15.19 14.51
C ARG A 307 -5.19 -14.21 14.09
N VAL A 308 -6.42 -14.68 13.83
CA VAL A 308 -7.50 -13.78 13.41
C VAL A 308 -8.08 -13.09 14.64
N PHE A 309 -8.49 -13.84 15.66
CA PHE A 309 -9.02 -13.22 16.88
C PHE A 309 -7.90 -12.59 17.70
N GLY A 310 -6.74 -13.23 17.82
CA GLY A 310 -5.60 -12.63 18.51
C GLY A 310 -5.21 -11.30 17.86
N ASP A 311 -4.92 -11.21 16.56
CA ASP A 311 -4.51 -9.93 15.95
C ASP A 311 -5.58 -8.82 16.08
N PHE A 312 -6.87 -9.17 16.17
CA PHE A 312 -7.95 -8.20 16.29
C PHE A 312 -8.30 -7.82 17.73
N PHE A 313 -8.01 -8.66 18.72
CA PHE A 313 -8.44 -8.47 20.11
C PHE A 313 -7.27 -8.48 21.12
N SER A 314 -6.05 -8.81 20.73
CA SER A 314 -4.87 -8.84 21.59
C SER A 314 -4.59 -7.49 22.25
N TRP A 315 -4.93 -6.40 21.57
CA TRP A 315 -4.76 -5.04 22.09
C TRP A 315 -5.57 -4.81 23.37
N THR A 316 -6.67 -5.56 23.57
CA THR A 316 -7.48 -5.46 24.80
C THR A 316 -6.76 -6.03 26.02
N ASN A 317 -5.84 -6.98 25.83
CA ASN A 317 -5.13 -7.63 26.94
C ASN A 317 -4.24 -6.64 27.70
N TRP A 318 -3.57 -5.73 26.99
CA TRP A 318 -2.70 -4.72 27.58
C TRP A 318 -3.51 -3.54 28.17
N LEU A 319 -4.63 -3.21 27.53
CA LEU A 319 -5.32 -1.95 27.75
C LEU A 319 -5.88 -1.79 29.18
N PHE A 320 -6.21 -2.90 29.84
CA PHE A 320 -6.79 -2.90 31.19
C PHE A 320 -5.78 -3.25 32.29
N ILE A 321 -4.50 -3.43 31.95
CA ILE A 321 -3.44 -3.76 32.91
C ILE A 321 -2.75 -2.49 33.43
N ASP A 322 -2.66 -1.44 32.61
CA ASP A 322 -1.93 -0.22 32.93
C ASP A 322 -2.77 0.84 33.68
N ASP A 323 -2.09 1.85 34.22
CA ASP A 323 -2.70 3.05 34.79
C ASP A 323 -3.67 3.74 33.81
N THR A 324 -4.63 4.51 34.36
CA THR A 324 -5.68 5.19 33.57
C THR A 324 -5.12 6.12 32.48
N ILE A 325 -3.95 6.73 32.69
CA ILE A 325 -3.35 7.66 31.71
C ILE A 325 -2.80 6.90 30.47
N PRO A 326 -1.88 5.91 30.61
CA PRO A 326 -1.47 5.05 29.49
C PRO A 326 -2.64 4.34 28.79
N MET A 327 -3.68 3.94 29.53
CA MET A 327 -4.89 3.38 28.92
C MET A 327 -5.56 4.36 27.93
N LEU A 328 -5.66 5.64 28.31
CA LEU A 328 -6.36 6.65 27.51
C LEU A 328 -5.50 7.22 26.38
N PHE A 329 -4.24 7.54 26.65
CA PHE A 329 -3.35 8.29 25.75
C PHE A 329 -2.11 7.51 25.31
N GLY A 330 -1.96 6.27 25.76
CA GLY A 330 -0.84 5.40 25.38
C GLY A 330 0.49 5.82 25.98
N ASN A 331 1.54 5.20 25.46
CA ASN A 331 2.92 5.38 25.87
C ASN A 331 3.72 6.23 24.87
N GLY A 332 3.05 6.92 23.96
CA GLY A 332 3.64 7.83 22.99
C GLY A 332 3.69 7.28 21.56
N ILE A 333 3.27 8.12 20.61
CA ILE A 333 3.32 7.84 19.17
C ILE A 333 4.72 7.63 18.63
N GLY A 334 4.87 6.70 17.69
CA GLY A 334 6.13 6.40 17.02
C GLY A 334 7.05 5.44 17.80
N VAL A 335 6.73 5.09 19.04
CA VAL A 335 7.56 4.18 19.85
C VAL A 335 7.70 2.82 19.19
N MET A 336 6.61 2.22 18.71
CA MET A 336 6.59 0.86 18.14
C MET A 336 6.85 0.85 16.62
N SER A 337 6.99 2.02 16.02
CA SER A 337 7.34 2.17 14.60
C SER A 337 8.71 1.57 14.27
N ASN A 338 8.90 1.13 13.02
CA ASN A 338 10.17 0.52 12.60
C ASN A 338 11.31 1.55 12.59
N GLY A 339 12.41 1.24 13.26
CA GLY A 339 13.60 2.11 13.33
C GLY A 339 13.55 3.17 14.43
N SER A 340 12.49 3.22 15.23
CA SER A 340 12.37 4.15 16.36
C SER A 340 13.45 3.92 17.43
N GLU A 341 13.87 2.68 17.62
CA GLU A 341 14.92 2.28 18.56
C GLU A 341 16.30 2.87 18.22
N LYS A 342 16.50 3.28 16.94
CA LYS A 342 17.75 3.89 16.49
C LYS A 342 17.79 5.41 16.68
N ILE A 343 16.65 6.02 16.96
CA ILE A 343 16.51 7.49 17.07
C ILE A 343 16.11 7.94 18.48
N SER A 344 15.57 7.04 19.31
CA SER A 344 15.06 7.35 20.63
C SER A 344 15.44 6.26 21.64
N VAL A 345 16.12 6.68 22.72
CA VAL A 345 16.46 5.80 23.85
C VAL A 345 15.18 5.31 24.54
N TYR A 346 14.20 6.20 24.72
CA TYR A 346 12.90 5.87 25.29
C TYR A 346 12.19 4.76 24.48
N ALA A 347 12.16 4.90 23.15
CA ALA A 347 11.53 3.88 22.30
C ALA A 347 12.25 2.52 22.39
N ASN A 348 13.59 2.52 22.47
CA ASN A 348 14.37 1.30 22.63
C ASN A 348 14.07 0.60 23.97
N GLU A 349 14.06 1.34 25.08
CA GLU A 349 13.71 0.79 26.40
C GLU A 349 12.29 0.26 26.47
N ALA A 350 11.33 0.99 25.90
CA ALA A 350 9.93 0.58 25.87
C ALA A 350 9.72 -0.73 25.09
N LYS A 351 10.34 -0.87 23.92
CA LYS A 351 10.29 -2.12 23.13
C LYS A 351 10.93 -3.32 23.85
N ASN A 352 12.03 -3.08 24.56
CA ASN A 352 12.70 -4.13 25.32
C ASN A 352 11.83 -4.59 26.50
N LYS A 353 11.16 -3.66 27.20
CA LYS A 353 10.19 -3.96 28.27
C LYS A 353 8.97 -4.72 27.75
N SER A 354 8.52 -4.43 26.54
CA SER A 354 7.36 -5.08 25.92
C SER A 354 7.69 -6.43 25.23
N GLY A 355 8.89 -6.99 25.42
CA GLY A 355 9.25 -8.30 24.87
C GLY A 355 9.58 -8.32 23.37
N GLY A 356 10.07 -7.22 22.78
CA GLY A 356 10.55 -7.21 21.39
C GLY A 356 9.61 -6.53 20.38
N GLY A 357 8.65 -5.75 20.87
CA GLY A 357 7.72 -4.96 20.07
C GLY A 357 6.46 -5.71 19.66
N LEU A 358 5.40 -4.95 19.41
CA LEU A 358 4.07 -5.48 19.10
C LEU A 358 3.96 -5.82 17.61
N GLU A 359 3.36 -6.97 17.27
CA GLU A 359 3.27 -7.44 15.89
C GLU A 359 2.14 -6.77 15.10
N SER A 360 0.94 -6.67 15.70
CA SER A 360 -0.25 -6.15 15.02
C SER A 360 -0.33 -4.62 15.04
N ASP A 361 -0.96 -4.03 14.02
CA ASP A 361 -1.18 -2.57 13.95
C ASP A 361 -2.13 -2.07 15.03
N TYR A 362 -3.07 -2.93 15.45
CA TYR A 362 -4.01 -2.66 16.54
C TYR A 362 -3.26 -2.53 17.85
N ASP A 363 -2.41 -3.51 18.18
CA ASP A 363 -1.57 -3.46 19.38
C ASP A 363 -0.68 -2.24 19.39
N VAL A 364 -0.02 -1.95 18.26
CA VAL A 364 0.85 -0.77 18.13
C VAL A 364 0.07 0.52 18.37
N THR A 365 -1.06 0.69 17.70
CA THR A 365 -1.86 1.92 17.79
C THR A 365 -2.43 2.11 19.19
N ALA A 366 -2.91 1.01 19.79
CA ALA A 366 -3.43 1.03 21.14
C ALA A 366 -2.31 1.36 22.13
N TRP A 367 -1.18 0.64 22.07
CA TRP A 367 -0.05 0.88 22.97
C TRP A 367 0.54 2.28 22.85
N GLU A 368 0.66 2.81 21.63
CA GLU A 368 1.25 4.13 21.37
C GLU A 368 0.34 5.29 21.80
N GLY A 369 -0.98 5.17 21.65
CA GLY A 369 -1.89 6.30 21.85
C GLY A 369 -3.19 6.03 22.60
N GLY A 370 -3.31 4.86 23.22
CA GLY A 370 -4.45 4.45 24.03
C GLY A 370 -5.72 4.19 23.23
N ILE A 371 -6.84 4.09 23.95
CA ILE A 371 -8.18 4.07 23.35
C ILE A 371 -8.38 5.31 22.46
N TYR A 372 -7.83 6.46 22.85
CA TYR A 372 -7.98 7.70 22.11
C TYR A 372 -7.47 7.55 20.67
N LEU A 373 -6.21 7.14 20.51
CA LEU A 373 -5.63 6.97 19.19
C LEU A 373 -6.29 5.83 18.40
N MET A 374 -6.72 4.77 19.06
CA MET A 374 -7.50 3.70 18.41
C MET A 374 -8.76 4.26 17.75
N LEU A 375 -9.57 5.02 18.49
CA LEU A 375 -10.81 5.62 17.97
C LEU A 375 -10.52 6.63 16.85
N VAL A 376 -9.53 7.49 17.05
CA VAL A 376 -9.17 8.55 16.10
C VAL A 376 -8.59 7.96 14.80
N TRP A 377 -7.63 7.04 14.90
CA TRP A 377 -6.95 6.47 13.75
C TRP A 377 -7.80 5.46 12.99
N TYR A 378 -8.46 4.52 13.69
CA TYR A 378 -9.31 3.54 13.01
C TYR A 378 -10.62 4.15 12.54
N GLY A 379 -11.16 5.14 13.25
CA GLY A 379 -12.27 5.96 12.76
C GLY A 379 -11.92 6.62 11.43
N PHE A 380 -10.71 7.17 11.30
CA PHE A 380 -10.22 7.73 10.04
C PHE A 380 -10.04 6.66 8.95
N ARG A 381 -9.54 5.46 9.27
CA ARG A 381 -9.41 4.36 8.30
C ARG A 381 -10.76 3.87 7.78
N VAL A 382 -11.75 3.73 8.66
CA VAL A 382 -13.14 3.40 8.28
C VAL A 382 -13.70 4.50 7.38
N TRP A 383 -13.46 5.76 7.72
CA TRP A 383 -13.85 6.88 6.87
C TRP A 383 -13.20 6.81 5.47
N ILE A 384 -11.91 6.43 5.36
CA ILE A 384 -11.23 6.24 4.07
C ILE A 384 -11.86 5.12 3.25
N ILE A 385 -12.30 4.02 3.88
CA ILE A 385 -13.03 2.95 3.19
C ILE A 385 -14.34 3.50 2.62
N VAL A 386 -15.16 4.16 3.44
CA VAL A 386 -16.44 4.74 3.01
C VAL A 386 -16.24 5.76 1.90
N PHE A 387 -15.28 6.67 2.08
CA PHE A 387 -14.90 7.68 1.10
C PHE A 387 -14.51 7.07 -0.25
N SER A 388 -13.77 5.96 -0.24
CA SER A 388 -13.35 5.25 -1.45
C SER A 388 -14.52 4.50 -2.13
N ILE A 389 -15.42 3.90 -1.34
CA ILE A 389 -16.65 3.27 -1.84
C ILE A 389 -17.55 4.31 -2.52
N ASP A 390 -17.71 5.49 -1.92
CA ASP A 390 -18.52 6.57 -2.50
C ASP A 390 -17.96 7.05 -3.84
N MET A 391 -16.65 7.20 -3.96
CA MET A 391 -16.01 7.50 -5.24
C MET A 391 -16.24 6.40 -6.27
N TRP A 392 -16.14 5.12 -5.89
CA TRP A 392 -16.43 4.00 -6.78
C TRP A 392 -17.90 3.99 -7.25
N LYS A 393 -18.85 4.36 -6.38
CA LYS A 393 -20.27 4.50 -6.75
C LYS A 393 -20.47 5.60 -7.79
N GLU A 394 -19.81 6.75 -7.62
CA GLU A 394 -19.90 7.90 -8.52
C GLU A 394 -19.33 7.66 -9.94
N ILE A 395 -18.46 6.67 -10.13
CA ILE A 395 -17.90 6.36 -11.46
C ILE A 395 -18.98 5.77 -12.36
N THR A 396 -19.24 6.41 -13.49
CA THR A 396 -20.29 6.03 -14.44
C THR A 396 -19.82 5.01 -15.47
N SER A 397 -18.57 5.08 -15.92
CA SER A 397 -18.01 4.08 -16.85
C SER A 397 -17.82 2.73 -16.15
N LYS A 398 -18.50 1.70 -16.67
CA LYS A 398 -18.34 0.31 -16.19
C LYS A 398 -16.89 -0.17 -16.21
N LYS A 399 -16.14 0.18 -17.26
CA LYS A 399 -14.74 -0.23 -17.42
C LYS A 399 -13.81 0.41 -16.38
N VAL A 400 -13.97 1.72 -16.15
CA VAL A 400 -13.23 2.43 -15.12
C VAL A 400 -13.62 1.93 -13.73
N GLY A 401 -14.92 1.71 -13.49
CA GLY A 401 -15.43 1.18 -12.23
C GLY A 401 -14.87 -0.21 -11.90
N LEU A 402 -14.75 -1.10 -12.90
CA LEU A 402 -14.10 -2.40 -12.73
C LEU A 402 -12.63 -2.27 -12.32
N ALA A 403 -11.87 -1.38 -12.96
CA ALA A 403 -10.47 -1.14 -12.59
C ALA A 403 -10.34 -0.59 -11.15
N VAL A 404 -11.23 0.33 -10.77
CA VAL A 404 -11.27 0.91 -9.41
C VAL A 404 -11.66 -0.12 -8.35
N SER A 405 -12.52 -1.09 -8.67
CA SER A 405 -12.91 -2.14 -7.71
C SER A 405 -11.71 -2.90 -7.13
N PHE A 406 -10.68 -3.19 -7.93
CA PHE A 406 -9.50 -3.90 -7.44
C PHE A 406 -8.59 -3.04 -6.53
N LEU A 407 -8.48 -1.74 -6.82
CA LEU A 407 -7.82 -0.80 -5.90
C LEU A 407 -8.61 -0.65 -4.60
N LEU A 408 -9.94 -0.64 -4.69
CA LEU A 408 -10.82 -0.61 -3.52
C LEU A 408 -10.66 -1.87 -2.66
N GLY A 409 -10.52 -3.05 -3.27
CA GLY A 409 -10.20 -4.29 -2.56
C GLY A 409 -8.92 -4.17 -1.73
N PHE A 410 -7.84 -3.66 -2.34
CA PHE A 410 -6.58 -3.38 -1.63
C PHE A 410 -6.75 -2.36 -0.48
N ILE A 411 -7.48 -1.26 -0.72
CA ILE A 411 -7.74 -0.24 0.31
C ILE A 411 -8.49 -0.84 1.50
N ILE A 412 -9.53 -1.65 1.26
CA ILE A 412 -10.31 -2.29 2.33
C ILE A 412 -9.41 -3.22 3.16
N VAL A 413 -8.66 -4.12 2.51
CA VAL A 413 -7.72 -5.01 3.22
C VAL A 413 -6.69 -4.22 4.02
N THR A 414 -6.09 -3.20 3.41
CA THR A 414 -5.04 -2.40 4.05
C THR A 414 -5.61 -1.53 5.17
N CYS A 415 -6.81 -0.98 5.05
CA CYS A 415 -7.46 -0.21 6.12
C CYS A 415 -7.99 -1.10 7.26
N CYS A 416 -8.27 -2.38 7.03
CA CYS A 416 -8.73 -3.28 8.09
C CYS A 416 -7.58 -4.03 8.79
N TYR A 417 -6.51 -4.36 8.08
CA TYR A 417 -5.46 -5.25 8.63
C TYR A 417 -4.03 -4.78 8.33
N GLY A 418 -3.85 -3.78 7.46
CA GLY A 418 -2.53 -3.27 7.12
C GLY A 418 -1.82 -2.63 8.30
N ALA A 419 -0.50 -2.87 8.40
CA ALA A 419 0.38 -2.25 9.39
C ALA A 419 0.73 -0.78 9.01
N VAL A 420 -0.30 0.03 8.80
CA VAL A 420 -0.22 1.40 8.26
C VAL A 420 0.45 2.34 9.25
N SER A 421 0.21 2.17 10.55
CA SER A 421 0.85 3.00 11.59
C SER A 421 2.25 2.53 11.97
N LYS A 422 2.66 1.32 11.55
CA LYS A 422 4.02 0.83 11.82
C LYS A 422 4.99 0.97 10.65
N GLN A 423 4.50 0.82 9.42
CA GLN A 423 5.35 0.73 8.23
C GLN A 423 5.00 1.78 7.17
N ALA A 424 5.90 2.74 7.00
CA ALA A 424 5.80 3.80 6.01
C ALA A 424 5.45 3.31 4.57
N PRO A 425 6.07 2.23 4.03
CA PRO A 425 5.72 1.75 2.70
C PRO A 425 4.26 1.33 2.55
N ILE A 426 3.68 0.68 3.57
CA ILE A 426 2.27 0.24 3.54
C ILE A 426 1.34 1.46 3.49
N SER A 427 1.63 2.48 4.31
CA SER A 427 0.90 3.74 4.30
C SER A 427 0.99 4.44 2.94
N LEU A 428 2.17 4.49 2.34
CA LEU A 428 2.33 5.05 0.99
C LEU A 428 1.54 4.27 -0.07
N TRP A 429 1.54 2.93 -0.04
CA TRP A 429 0.72 2.12 -0.94
C TRP A 429 -0.77 2.40 -0.80
N LEU A 430 -1.26 2.53 0.45
CA LEU A 430 -2.64 2.92 0.73
C LEU A 430 -2.98 4.27 0.11
N TRP A 431 -2.18 5.30 0.39
CA TRP A 431 -2.46 6.65 -0.08
C TRP A 431 -2.32 6.81 -1.59
N LEU A 432 -1.33 6.16 -2.22
CA LEU A 432 -1.23 6.08 -3.68
C LEU A 432 -2.50 5.47 -4.29
N SER A 433 -3.05 4.42 -3.68
CA SER A 433 -4.29 3.78 -4.15
C SER A 433 -5.50 4.71 -4.05
N VAL A 434 -5.66 5.43 -2.93
CA VAL A 434 -6.71 6.45 -2.77
C VAL A 434 -6.58 7.54 -3.85
N GLY A 435 -5.36 8.03 -4.09
CA GLY A 435 -5.09 9.03 -5.13
C GLY A 435 -5.37 8.53 -6.55
N CYS A 436 -5.11 7.25 -6.83
CA CYS A 436 -5.46 6.59 -8.09
C CYS A 436 -6.98 6.53 -8.31
N ILE A 437 -7.78 6.24 -7.27
CA ILE A 437 -9.25 6.25 -7.37
C ILE A 437 -9.76 7.66 -7.69
N ILE A 438 -9.24 8.69 -7.00
CA ILE A 438 -9.59 10.10 -7.28
C ILE A 438 -9.25 10.45 -8.74
N THR A 439 -8.08 10.04 -9.22
CA THR A 439 -7.64 10.25 -10.60
C THR A 439 -8.60 9.64 -11.61
N LEU A 440 -9.00 8.39 -11.39
CA LEU A 440 -9.93 7.67 -12.27
C LEU A 440 -11.34 8.25 -12.23
N LEU A 441 -11.81 8.69 -11.06
CA LEU A 441 -13.09 9.41 -10.93
C LEU A 441 -13.08 10.73 -11.71
N ASN A 442 -11.99 11.50 -11.61
CA ASN A 442 -11.86 12.77 -12.32
C ASN A 442 -11.81 12.56 -13.85
N TYR A 443 -11.11 11.51 -14.30
CA TYR A 443 -11.11 11.11 -15.71
C TYR A 443 -12.51 10.71 -16.20
N ASP A 444 -13.25 9.90 -15.44
CA ASP A 444 -14.62 9.49 -15.79
C ASP A 444 -15.57 10.69 -15.92
N LYS A 445 -15.53 11.61 -14.95
CA LYS A 445 -16.32 12.84 -14.99
C LYS A 445 -15.98 13.73 -16.19
N SER A 446 -14.69 13.92 -16.47
CA SER A 446 -14.25 14.72 -17.62
C SER A 446 -14.68 14.10 -18.94
N ARG A 447 -14.60 12.76 -19.07
CA ARG A 447 -15.06 12.05 -20.26
C ARG A 447 -16.56 12.24 -20.49
N LYS A 448 -17.38 12.13 -19.43
CA LYS A 448 -18.82 12.33 -19.51
C LYS A 448 -19.18 13.74 -20.00
N ILE A 449 -18.52 14.77 -19.46
CA ILE A 449 -18.71 16.17 -19.87
C ILE A 449 -18.34 16.36 -21.34
N ASN A 450 -17.20 15.80 -21.77
CA ASN A 450 -16.77 15.90 -23.18
C ASN A 450 -17.75 15.20 -24.13
N SER A 451 -18.27 14.02 -23.77
CA SER A 451 -19.29 13.32 -24.56
C SER A 451 -20.59 14.13 -24.66
N GLN A 452 -21.01 14.81 -23.59
CA GLN A 452 -22.19 15.68 -23.61
C GLN A 452 -21.97 16.92 -24.50
N ARG A 453 -20.79 17.53 -24.44
CA ARG A 453 -20.44 18.68 -25.29
C ARG A 453 -20.43 18.33 -26.77
N ILE A 454 -19.86 17.18 -27.14
CA ILE A 454 -19.85 16.70 -28.52
C ILE A 454 -21.29 16.45 -28.99
N ALA A 455 -22.12 15.77 -28.18
CA ALA A 455 -23.52 15.53 -28.53
C ALA A 455 -24.33 16.83 -28.72
N ILE A 456 -24.05 17.88 -27.96
CA ILE A 456 -24.69 19.20 -28.14
C ILE A 456 -24.17 19.90 -29.41
N ALA A 457 -22.87 19.82 -29.69
CA ALA A 457 -22.27 20.43 -30.87
C ALA A 457 -22.71 19.75 -32.19
N GLU A 458 -23.15 18.49 -32.13
CA GLU A 458 -23.68 17.74 -33.26
C GLU A 458 -25.20 17.97 -33.49
N LEU A 459 -25.87 18.75 -32.64
CA LEU A 459 -27.27 19.12 -32.89
C LEU A 459 -27.35 20.07 -34.10
N PRO A 460 -28.27 19.83 -35.06
CA PRO A 460 -28.46 20.71 -36.21
C PRO A 460 -28.75 22.15 -35.77
N GLU A 461 -28.27 23.16 -36.52
CA GLU A 461 -28.48 24.59 -36.23
C GLU A 461 -29.96 24.97 -36.03
N TYR A 462 -30.90 24.19 -36.56
CA TYR A 462 -32.34 24.38 -36.37
C TYR A 462 -32.84 24.07 -34.94
N PHE A 463 -32.00 23.53 -34.05
CA PHE A 463 -32.34 23.19 -32.65
C PHE A 463 -31.60 24.07 -31.61
N LEU A 464 -30.73 24.99 -32.05
CA LEU A 464 -30.03 25.97 -31.21
C LEU A 464 -30.69 27.34 -31.35
#